data_AF-A0A4S2AI25-F1
#
_entry.id   AF-A0A4S2AI25-F1
#
_cell.length_a   1.000
_cell.length_b   1.000
_cell.length_c   1.000
_cell.angle_alpha   90.00
_cell.angle_beta   90.00
_cell.angle_gamma   90.00
#
_symmetry.space_group_name_H-M   'P 1'
#
loop_
_entity.id
_entity.type
_entity.pdbx_description
1 polymer ?
#
loop_
_entity_poly.entity_id
_entity_poly.type
_entity_poly.pdbx_seq_one_letter_code
_entity_poly.pdbx_strand_id
1 'polypeptide(L)'
;MNTDFHIHSSFSSDSEASMESMIEAGIRLGLTAMCFTEHLDYDYVPGEPDFIVDTPAYLDCLRRCRDLYGSRIELLFGIELGLQPHLTRRLNDYISQWDFDFVIGSSHLVHGADPYYPAFYEGRKEEDCYLEYFETIIENLNAFSDIDVYGHIDYVVRYGPNKNRFYSYEKYKEILDEVLKNIITHGVGLELNTAGYKYGLGAPNPHPDVLRRYRELGGEIITVGSDGHAPEHLAYDFGKVKDILLGCGFRYYTVFRKRKPEFRKL
;
A
#
# COMPACT_ATOMS: atom_id res chain seq x y z
N MET A 1 4.89 -11.63 -12.10
CA MET A 1 3.56 -11.02 -11.92
C MET A 1 3.35 -10.01 -13.03
N ASN A 2 2.12 -9.84 -13.51
CA ASN A 2 1.80 -8.94 -14.63
C ASN A 2 0.66 -7.97 -14.29
N THR A 3 0.47 -7.67 -13.01
CA THR A 3 -0.52 -6.71 -12.52
C THR A 3 0.11 -5.91 -11.39
N ASP A 4 -0.04 -4.59 -11.42
CA ASP A 4 0.48 -3.69 -10.40
C ASP A 4 -0.69 -2.99 -9.70
N PHE A 5 -0.85 -3.24 -8.40
CA PHE A 5 -2.02 -2.81 -7.62
C PHE A 5 -1.72 -1.68 -6.63
N HIS A 6 -0.59 -1.00 -6.77
CA HIS A 6 -0.28 0.18 -5.96
C HIS A 6 0.62 1.12 -6.77
N ILE A 7 0.04 2.14 -7.40
CA ILE A 7 0.75 3.13 -8.21
C ILE A 7 0.09 4.50 -8.10
N HIS A 8 0.88 5.55 -8.30
CA HIS A 8 0.48 6.93 -8.16
C HIS A 8 0.82 7.69 -9.44
N SER A 9 -0.04 8.64 -9.80
CA SER A 9 0.23 9.58 -10.89
C SER A 9 0.20 11.00 -10.35
N SER A 10 0.25 11.99 -11.23
CA SER A 10 0.16 13.41 -10.91
C SER A 10 -1.15 13.85 -10.21
N PHE A 11 -2.03 12.92 -9.86
CA PHE A 11 -3.17 13.14 -8.96
C PHE A 11 -2.80 12.96 -7.48
N SER A 12 -1.66 12.33 -7.18
CA SER A 12 -1.01 12.31 -5.88
C SER A 12 0.03 13.41 -5.79
N SER A 13 0.09 14.10 -4.66
CA SER A 13 0.89 15.32 -4.48
C SER A 13 2.40 15.12 -4.52
N ASP A 14 2.87 13.88 -4.44
CA ASP A 14 4.27 13.46 -4.46
C ASP A 14 4.67 12.73 -5.75
N SER A 15 3.84 12.80 -6.79
CA SER A 15 4.17 12.34 -8.14
C SER A 15 3.95 13.45 -9.16
N GLU A 16 4.88 13.54 -10.12
CA GLU A 16 4.78 14.44 -11.27
C GLU A 16 4.43 13.66 -12.56
N ALA A 17 4.32 12.34 -12.47
CA ALA A 17 4.14 11.48 -13.63
C ALA A 17 2.70 11.50 -14.12
N SER A 18 2.46 11.88 -15.38
CA SER A 18 1.11 11.80 -15.93
C SER A 18 0.64 10.34 -15.95
N MET A 19 -0.66 10.13 -15.72
CA MET A 19 -1.28 8.81 -15.79
C MET A 19 -0.99 8.11 -17.12
N GLU A 20 -1.01 8.84 -18.24
CA GLU A 20 -0.69 8.32 -19.57
C GLU A 20 0.75 7.80 -19.65
N SER A 21 1.73 8.54 -19.10
CA SER A 21 3.13 8.14 -19.11
C SER A 21 3.36 6.85 -18.29
N MET A 22 2.64 6.72 -17.18
CA MET A 22 2.62 5.52 -16.35
C MET A 22 2.04 4.33 -17.12
N ILE A 23 0.89 4.53 -17.76
CA ILE A 23 0.21 3.48 -18.55
C ILE A 23 1.10 2.98 -19.69
N GLU A 24 1.69 3.89 -20.47
CA GLU A 24 2.57 3.51 -21.56
C GLU A 24 3.78 2.71 -21.08
N ALA A 25 4.35 3.08 -19.93
CA ALA A 25 5.43 2.34 -19.31
C ALA A 25 4.99 0.96 -18.83
N GLY A 26 3.84 0.86 -18.17
CA GLY A 26 3.25 -0.42 -17.77
C GLY A 26 3.03 -1.36 -18.96
N ILE A 27 2.53 -0.84 -20.09
CA ILE A 27 2.39 -1.62 -21.33
C ILE A 27 3.75 -2.10 -21.85
N ARG A 28 4.79 -1.25 -21.84
CA ARG A 28 6.15 -1.64 -22.25
C ARG A 28 6.74 -2.73 -21.35
N LEU A 29 6.40 -2.71 -20.06
CA LEU A 29 6.79 -3.73 -19.08
C LEU A 29 5.98 -5.02 -19.19
N GLY A 30 4.96 -5.07 -20.06
CA GLY A 30 4.10 -6.24 -20.24
C GLY A 30 3.06 -6.41 -19.13
N LEU A 31 2.72 -5.35 -18.39
CA LEU A 31 1.61 -5.37 -17.45
C LEU A 31 0.29 -5.56 -18.21
N THR A 32 -0.57 -6.38 -17.63
CA THR A 32 -1.92 -6.70 -18.13
C THR A 32 -3.00 -5.93 -17.39
N ALA A 33 -2.74 -5.53 -16.15
CA ALA A 33 -3.59 -4.63 -15.39
C ALA A 33 -2.78 -3.67 -14.51
N MET A 34 -3.30 -2.46 -14.32
CA MET A 34 -2.78 -1.45 -13.41
C MET A 34 -3.93 -0.87 -12.59
N CYS A 35 -3.78 -0.80 -11.27
CA CYS A 35 -4.71 -0.11 -10.39
C CYS A 35 -4.06 1.16 -9.84
N PHE A 36 -4.51 2.31 -10.31
CA PHE A 36 -4.12 3.59 -9.72
C PHE A 36 -4.73 3.70 -8.32
N THR A 37 -3.94 4.11 -7.35
CA THR A 37 -4.30 4.17 -5.92
C THR A 37 -3.84 5.50 -5.35
N GLU A 38 -4.34 6.58 -5.93
CA GLU A 38 -3.91 7.94 -5.56
C GLU A 38 -4.12 8.23 -4.06
N HIS A 39 -3.33 9.14 -3.50
CA HIS A 39 -3.37 9.45 -2.07
C HIS A 39 -4.61 10.26 -1.66
N LEU A 40 -5.21 9.85 -0.54
CA LEU A 40 -6.14 10.66 0.24
C LEU A 40 -5.82 10.54 1.73
N ASP A 41 -5.13 11.56 2.25
CA ASP A 41 -4.77 11.67 3.65
C ASP A 41 -5.36 12.97 4.21
N TYR A 42 -6.49 12.84 4.90
CA TYR A 42 -7.06 13.98 5.62
C TYR A 42 -6.22 14.32 6.84
N ASP A 43 -6.20 15.61 7.19
CA ASP A 43 -5.50 16.14 8.35
C ASP A 43 -4.01 15.74 8.37
N TYR A 44 -3.35 15.89 7.21
CA TYR A 44 -1.91 15.68 7.08
C TYR A 44 -1.10 16.70 7.91
N VAL A 45 0.21 16.47 8.00
CA VAL A 45 1.14 17.28 8.80
C VAL A 45 1.04 18.77 8.42
N PRO A 46 0.71 19.68 9.36
CA PRO A 46 0.60 21.10 9.05
C PRO A 46 1.90 21.69 8.50
N GLY A 47 1.81 22.36 7.35
CA GLY A 47 2.96 22.99 6.69
C GLY A 47 3.66 22.11 5.65
N GLU A 48 3.31 20.83 5.58
CA GLU A 48 3.68 19.92 4.49
C GLU A 48 2.61 19.96 3.37
N PRO A 49 2.90 19.41 2.17
CA PRO A 49 1.91 19.31 1.11
C PRO A 49 0.66 18.55 1.55
N ASP A 50 -0.52 19.02 1.11
CA ASP A 50 -1.76 18.30 1.29
C ASP A 50 -1.79 17.07 0.37
N PHE A 51 -2.14 15.91 0.89
CA PHE A 51 -2.33 14.68 0.13
C PHE A 51 -3.82 14.45 -0.13
N ILE A 52 -4.45 15.37 -0.88
CA ILE A 52 -5.88 15.35 -1.17
C ILE A 52 -6.12 15.24 -2.67
N VAL A 53 -6.50 14.06 -3.15
CA VAL A 53 -6.84 13.84 -4.55
C VAL A 53 -8.16 14.52 -4.96
N ASP A 54 -8.17 15.16 -6.14
CA ASP A 54 -9.40 15.52 -6.86
C ASP A 54 -9.99 14.25 -7.51
N THR A 55 -10.82 13.54 -6.76
CA THR A 55 -11.39 12.24 -7.18
C THR A 55 -12.23 12.33 -8.46
N PRO A 56 -13.12 13.33 -8.65
CA PRO A 56 -13.80 13.54 -9.93
C PRO A 56 -12.83 13.66 -11.11
N ALA A 57 -11.81 14.51 -11.00
CA ALA A 57 -10.85 14.73 -12.08
C ALA A 57 -10.00 13.48 -12.36
N TYR A 58 -9.59 12.77 -11.31
CA TYR A 58 -8.89 11.49 -11.38
C TYR A 58 -9.71 10.45 -12.14
N LEU A 59 -10.97 10.23 -11.75
CA LEU A 59 -11.85 9.26 -12.41
C LEU A 59 -12.10 9.62 -13.88
N ASP A 60 -12.31 10.90 -14.20
CA ASP A 60 -12.49 11.34 -15.58
C ASP A 60 -11.23 11.15 -16.43
N CYS A 61 -10.04 11.36 -15.85
CA CYS A 61 -8.78 11.05 -16.51
C CYS A 61 -8.62 9.56 -16.77
N LEU A 62 -8.91 8.73 -15.77
CA LEU A 62 -8.86 7.27 -15.88
C LEU A 62 -9.81 6.75 -16.96
N ARG A 63 -11.02 7.32 -17.07
CA ARG A 63 -11.99 6.99 -18.13
C ARG A 63 -11.44 7.28 -19.52
N ARG A 64 -10.86 8.47 -19.74
CA ARG A 64 -10.20 8.81 -21.02
C ARG A 64 -9.06 7.84 -21.32
N CYS A 65 -8.26 7.50 -20.32
CA CYS A 65 -7.18 6.54 -20.47
C CYS A 65 -7.70 5.12 -20.81
N ARG A 66 -8.84 4.70 -20.22
CA ARG A 66 -9.50 3.44 -20.57
C ARG A 66 -9.93 3.43 -22.04
N ASP A 67 -10.45 4.53 -22.57
CA ASP A 67 -10.82 4.64 -23.99
C ASP A 67 -9.60 4.53 -24.92
N LEU A 68 -8.48 5.13 -24.53
CA LEU A 68 -7.24 5.15 -25.34
C LEU A 68 -6.45 3.84 -25.27
N TYR A 69 -6.37 3.22 -24.09
CA TYR A 69 -5.44 2.12 -23.80
C TYR A 69 -6.12 0.79 -23.43
N GLY A 70 -7.44 0.77 -23.23
CA GLY A 70 -8.17 -0.39 -22.69
C GLY A 70 -8.13 -1.66 -23.53
N SER A 71 -7.75 -1.57 -24.81
CA SER A 71 -7.49 -2.74 -25.66
C SER A 71 -6.14 -3.40 -25.42
N ARG A 72 -5.22 -2.71 -24.71
CA ARG A 72 -3.84 -3.14 -24.46
C ARG A 72 -3.59 -3.49 -23.00
N ILE A 73 -4.27 -2.82 -22.08
CA ILE A 73 -4.08 -2.98 -20.64
C ILE A 73 -5.38 -2.64 -19.89
N GLU A 74 -5.67 -3.41 -18.84
CA GLU A 74 -6.77 -3.11 -17.94
C GLU A 74 -6.36 -2.00 -16.96
N LEU A 75 -7.20 -0.98 -16.82
CA LEU A 75 -6.98 0.13 -15.89
C LEU A 75 -8.07 0.11 -14.83
N LEU A 76 -7.69 0.05 -13.56
CA LEU A 76 -8.57 -0.08 -12.42
C LEU A 76 -8.57 1.21 -11.59
N PHE A 77 -9.72 1.52 -11.01
CA PHE A 77 -9.95 2.74 -10.24
C PHE A 77 -9.83 2.42 -8.74
N GLY A 78 -8.67 2.67 -8.15
CA GLY A 78 -8.46 2.50 -6.73
C GLY A 78 -8.08 3.79 -6.01
N ILE A 79 -7.84 3.66 -4.71
CA ILE A 79 -7.42 4.75 -3.82
C ILE A 79 -6.53 4.16 -2.70
N GLU A 80 -5.55 4.94 -2.25
CA GLU A 80 -4.85 4.68 -0.99
C GLU A 80 -5.30 5.72 0.05
N LEU A 81 -5.83 5.22 1.17
CA LEU A 81 -6.37 6.05 2.25
C LEU A 81 -5.39 6.11 3.42
N GLY A 82 -4.98 7.32 3.78
CA GLY A 82 -4.33 7.59 5.06
C GLY A 82 -5.30 7.39 6.22
N LEU A 83 -5.09 6.35 7.02
CA LEU A 83 -5.96 6.02 8.14
C LEU A 83 -5.56 6.78 9.39
N GLN A 84 -6.54 7.38 10.05
CA GLN A 84 -6.44 7.90 11.41
C GLN A 84 -7.79 7.69 12.14
N PRO A 85 -7.81 7.37 13.45
CA PRO A 85 -9.04 6.93 14.11
C PRO A 85 -10.17 7.98 14.09
N HIS A 86 -9.82 9.27 14.22
CA HIS A 86 -10.80 10.37 14.23
C HIS A 86 -11.46 10.62 12.87
N LEU A 87 -10.93 10.04 11.78
CA LEU A 87 -11.43 10.21 10.41
C LEU A 87 -12.48 9.17 10.00
N THR A 88 -12.77 8.17 10.84
CA THR A 88 -13.66 7.03 10.52
C THR A 88 -14.93 7.42 9.77
N ARG A 89 -15.67 8.44 10.25
CA ARG A 89 -16.91 8.87 9.59
C ARG A 89 -16.64 9.45 8.20
N ARG A 90 -15.62 10.30 8.09
CA ARG A 90 -15.25 10.98 6.84
C ARG A 90 -14.77 9.97 5.78
N LEU A 91 -14.01 8.95 6.19
CA LEU A 91 -13.55 7.88 5.30
C LEU A 91 -14.72 7.02 4.81
N ASN A 92 -15.65 6.63 5.69
CA ASN A 92 -16.88 5.92 5.29
C ASN A 92 -17.70 6.74 4.29
N ASP A 93 -17.93 8.02 4.60
CA ASP A 93 -18.67 8.92 3.71
C ASP A 93 -17.95 9.03 2.34
N TYR A 94 -16.62 9.10 2.31
CA TYR A 94 -15.83 9.15 1.08
C TYR A 94 -15.93 7.88 0.24
N ILE A 95 -15.68 6.70 0.82
CA ILE A 95 -15.75 5.43 0.07
C ILE A 95 -17.14 5.21 -0.51
N SER A 96 -18.19 5.58 0.21
CA SER A 96 -19.58 5.37 -0.25
C SER A 96 -19.97 6.22 -1.48
N GLN A 97 -19.19 7.24 -1.83
CA GLN A 97 -19.46 8.13 -2.96
C GLN A 97 -18.97 7.57 -4.31
N TRP A 98 -18.13 6.54 -4.29
CA TRP A 98 -17.40 6.10 -5.47
C TRP A 98 -17.38 4.57 -5.62
N ASP A 99 -17.54 4.10 -6.85
CA ASP A 99 -17.45 2.68 -7.19
C ASP A 99 -15.98 2.23 -7.37
N PHE A 100 -15.18 2.28 -6.29
CA PHE A 100 -13.78 1.84 -6.35
C PHE A 100 -13.66 0.36 -6.71
N ASP A 101 -12.68 0.07 -7.57
CA ASP A 101 -12.24 -1.30 -7.85
C ASP A 101 -11.47 -1.89 -6.67
N PHE A 102 -10.67 -1.05 -5.99
CA PHE A 102 -9.74 -1.46 -4.94
C PHE A 102 -9.44 -0.33 -3.95
N VAL A 103 -9.35 -0.63 -2.66
CA VAL A 103 -9.00 0.34 -1.60
C VAL A 103 -7.87 -0.19 -0.74
N ILE A 104 -6.76 0.54 -0.70
CA ILE A 104 -5.67 0.35 0.26
C ILE A 104 -5.94 1.26 1.47
N GLY A 105 -5.80 0.72 2.68
CA GLY A 105 -5.64 1.54 3.88
C GLY A 105 -4.19 1.51 4.35
N SER A 106 -3.64 2.68 4.69
CA SER A 106 -2.23 2.82 5.06
C SER A 106 -2.07 3.68 6.31
N SER A 107 -1.06 3.36 7.13
CA SER A 107 -0.60 4.24 8.21
C SER A 107 0.54 5.11 7.69
N HIS A 108 0.24 6.34 7.27
CA HIS A 108 1.26 7.35 6.96
C HIS A 108 1.61 8.21 8.17
N LEU A 109 0.67 8.38 9.10
CA LEU A 109 0.86 9.18 10.31
C LEU A 109 0.83 8.32 11.57
N VAL A 110 1.67 8.70 12.53
CA VAL A 110 1.67 8.24 13.91
C VAL A 110 1.30 9.44 14.77
N HIS A 111 0.04 9.48 15.21
CA HIS A 111 -0.52 10.56 16.03
C HIS A 111 -0.19 11.97 15.51
N GLY A 112 -0.30 12.15 14.19
CA GLY A 112 -0.07 13.42 13.50
C GLY A 112 1.37 13.68 13.05
N ALA A 113 2.30 12.75 13.26
CA ALA A 113 3.67 12.82 12.76
C ALA A 113 3.94 11.74 11.70
N ASP A 114 4.54 12.11 10.58
CA ASP A 114 4.89 11.18 9.52
C ASP A 114 6.31 10.60 9.73
N PRO A 115 6.47 9.27 9.79
CA PRO A 115 7.76 8.59 9.86
C PRO A 115 8.73 8.88 8.72
N TYR A 116 8.28 9.45 7.60
CA TYR A 116 9.13 9.98 6.54
C TYR A 116 10.12 11.04 7.05
N TYR A 117 9.66 11.92 7.94
CA TYR A 117 10.47 13.05 8.40
C TYR A 117 11.36 12.66 9.58
N PRO A 118 12.64 13.09 9.61
CA PRO A 118 13.55 12.83 10.73
C PRO A 118 13.01 13.29 12.09
N ALA A 119 12.14 14.30 12.11
CA ALA A 119 11.53 14.84 13.33
C ALA A 119 10.75 13.77 14.12
N PHE A 120 10.19 12.75 13.45
CA PHE A 120 9.50 11.65 14.13
C PHE A 120 10.41 10.81 15.04
N TYR A 121 11.71 10.77 14.76
CA TYR A 121 12.70 9.97 15.50
C TYR A 121 13.58 10.80 16.46
N GLU A 122 13.52 12.13 16.39
CA GLU A 122 14.44 13.00 17.13
C GLU A 122 14.25 12.86 18.66
N GLY A 123 15.35 12.54 19.37
CA GLY A 123 15.32 12.34 20.82
C GLY A 123 14.65 11.04 21.28
N ARG A 124 14.28 10.15 20.36
CA ARG A 124 13.57 8.89 20.63
C ARG A 124 14.43 7.68 20.30
N LYS A 125 14.12 6.52 20.89
CA LYS A 125 14.72 5.25 20.45
C LYS A 125 13.95 4.76 19.22
N GLU A 126 14.69 4.34 18.19
CA GLU A 126 14.12 3.76 16.96
C GLU A 126 13.13 2.62 17.26
N GLU A 127 13.45 1.78 18.25
CA GLU A 127 12.58 0.68 18.64
C GLU A 127 11.22 1.14 19.15
N ASP A 128 11.18 2.20 19.96
CA ASP A 128 9.95 2.77 20.50
C ASP A 128 9.11 3.41 19.36
N CYS A 129 9.76 4.06 18.40
CA CYS A 129 9.08 4.62 17.22
C CYS A 129 8.45 3.52 16.33
N TYR A 130 9.15 2.41 16.12
CA TYR A 130 8.63 1.30 15.33
C TYR A 130 7.48 0.59 16.05
N LEU A 131 7.60 0.38 17.37
CA LEU A 131 6.51 -0.17 18.19
C LEU A 131 5.26 0.70 18.10
N GLU A 132 5.39 2.01 18.33
CA GLU A 132 4.28 2.96 18.25
C GLU A 132 3.64 2.95 16.86
N TYR A 133 4.44 2.88 15.79
CA TYR A 133 3.90 2.75 14.43
C TYR A 133 3.04 1.48 14.24
N PHE A 134 3.48 0.33 14.75
CA PHE A 134 2.68 -0.90 14.66
C PHE A 134 1.42 -0.84 15.53
N GLU A 135 1.47 -0.17 16.68
CA GLU A 135 0.30 0.08 17.52
C GLU A 135 -0.75 0.92 16.78
N THR A 136 -0.36 1.94 16.02
CA THR A 136 -1.32 2.76 15.28
C THR A 136 -2.06 1.99 14.19
N ILE A 137 -1.45 0.94 13.60
CA ILE A 137 -2.14 0.06 12.65
C ILE A 137 -3.33 -0.62 13.32
N ILE A 138 -3.17 -1.08 14.56
CA ILE A 138 -4.25 -1.70 15.33
C ILE A 138 -5.32 -0.66 15.68
N GLU A 139 -4.92 0.53 16.13
CA GLU A 139 -5.84 1.64 16.41
C GLU A 139 -6.69 1.99 15.18
N ASN A 140 -6.04 2.10 14.02
CA ASN A 140 -6.65 2.42 12.74
C ASN A 140 -7.66 1.35 12.30
N LEU A 141 -7.27 0.07 12.29
CA LEU A 141 -8.17 -1.03 11.90
C LEU A 141 -9.38 -1.17 12.82
N ASN A 142 -9.18 -0.98 14.12
CA ASN A 142 -10.27 -1.02 15.10
C ASN A 142 -11.27 0.13 14.91
N ALA A 143 -10.81 1.27 14.40
CA ALA A 143 -11.65 2.43 14.11
C ALA A 143 -12.32 2.30 12.74
N PHE A 144 -11.58 1.87 11.72
CA PHE A 144 -12.02 1.82 10.33
C PHE A 144 -11.38 0.65 9.57
N SER A 145 -12.22 -0.21 8.99
CA SER A 145 -11.78 -1.41 8.27
C SER A 145 -12.53 -1.65 6.95
N ASP A 146 -13.25 -0.67 6.41
CA ASP A 146 -13.83 -0.75 5.06
C ASP A 146 -12.77 -0.50 3.98
N ILE A 147 -11.78 -1.38 3.92
CA ILE A 147 -10.65 -1.40 2.99
C ILE A 147 -10.45 -2.83 2.49
N ASP A 148 -9.75 -3.01 1.36
CA ASP A 148 -9.51 -4.34 0.80
C ASP A 148 -8.20 -4.95 1.30
N VAL A 149 -7.16 -4.12 1.46
CA VAL A 149 -5.87 -4.51 2.06
C VAL A 149 -5.31 -3.41 2.93
N TYR A 150 -4.42 -3.80 3.84
CA TYR A 150 -3.52 -2.86 4.52
C TYR A 150 -2.20 -2.74 3.74
N GLY A 151 -1.84 -1.52 3.36
CA GLY A 151 -0.61 -1.18 2.63
C GLY A 151 0.63 -1.28 3.52
N HIS A 152 1.77 -1.61 2.91
CA HIS A 152 3.14 -1.54 3.47
C HIS A 152 3.25 -1.43 5.02
N ILE A 153 2.78 -2.45 5.77
CA ILE A 153 2.60 -2.40 7.25
C ILE A 153 3.88 -2.16 8.08
N ASP A 154 5.04 -2.07 7.45
CA ASP A 154 6.32 -1.70 8.05
C ASP A 154 6.98 -0.49 7.34
N TYR A 155 6.17 0.42 6.78
CA TYR A 155 6.57 1.69 6.16
C TYR A 155 7.61 2.46 6.97
N VAL A 156 7.43 2.51 8.31
CA VAL A 156 8.36 3.14 9.26
C VAL A 156 9.82 2.68 9.08
N VAL A 157 10.02 1.44 8.66
CA VAL A 157 11.35 0.83 8.45
C VAL A 157 12.08 1.43 7.24
N ARG A 158 11.37 2.03 6.27
CA ARG A 158 11.96 2.70 5.11
C ARG A 158 12.79 3.93 5.53
N TYR A 159 12.36 4.62 6.59
CA TYR A 159 12.84 5.95 6.97
C TYR A 159 13.49 6.01 8.35
N GLY A 160 13.37 4.97 9.17
CA GLY A 160 14.05 4.95 10.46
C GLY A 160 15.57 5.08 10.35
N PRO A 161 16.25 5.61 11.39
CA PRO A 161 17.68 5.98 11.32
C PRO A 161 18.61 4.86 10.86
N ASN A 162 18.31 3.61 11.20
CA ASN A 162 19.05 2.43 10.79
C ASN A 162 18.25 1.51 9.87
N LYS A 163 17.10 1.98 9.37
CA LYS A 163 16.19 1.25 8.49
C LYS A 163 15.89 -0.14 9.04
N ASN A 164 16.19 -1.18 8.25
CA ASN A 164 15.98 -2.57 8.63
C ASN A 164 17.17 -3.25 9.33
N ARG A 165 18.26 -2.52 9.65
CA ARG A 165 19.45 -3.13 10.26
C ARG A 165 19.16 -3.79 11.61
N PHE A 166 18.24 -3.23 12.38
CA PHE A 166 17.84 -3.72 13.71
C PHE A 166 16.36 -4.12 13.76
N TYR A 167 15.75 -4.33 12.60
CA TYR A 167 14.37 -4.77 12.45
C TYR A 167 14.33 -6.23 12.00
N SER A 168 13.54 -7.04 12.68
CA SER A 168 13.16 -8.37 12.24
C SER A 168 11.78 -8.71 12.76
N TYR A 169 11.11 -9.67 12.12
CA TYR A 169 9.85 -10.19 12.62
C TYR A 169 10.00 -10.71 14.06
N GLU A 170 11.07 -11.44 14.37
CA GLU A 170 11.31 -12.00 15.72
C GLU A 170 11.39 -10.93 16.81
N LYS A 171 12.01 -9.79 16.50
CA LYS A 171 12.16 -8.69 17.47
C LYS A 171 10.81 -8.06 17.80
N TYR A 172 9.95 -7.89 16.81
CA TYR A 172 8.63 -7.26 16.93
C TYR A 172 7.49 -8.28 16.92
N LYS A 173 7.78 -9.54 17.26
CA LYS A 173 6.87 -10.68 17.04
C LYS A 173 5.51 -10.49 17.69
N GLU A 174 5.49 -10.00 18.93
CA GLU A 174 4.25 -9.86 19.71
C GLU A 174 3.31 -8.87 19.02
N ILE A 175 3.76 -7.65 18.76
CA ILE A 175 2.94 -6.62 18.11
C ILE A 175 2.61 -6.96 16.65
N LEU A 176 3.54 -7.53 15.89
CA LEU A 176 3.27 -7.93 14.50
C LEU A 176 2.27 -9.08 14.43
N ASP A 177 2.32 -10.07 15.34
CA ASP A 177 1.29 -11.11 15.41
C ASP A 177 -0.08 -10.51 15.72
N GLU A 178 -0.16 -9.47 16.55
CA GLU A 178 -1.41 -8.77 16.85
C GLU A 178 -1.93 -7.98 15.63
N VAL A 179 -1.08 -7.22 14.95
CA VAL A 179 -1.41 -6.52 13.68
C VAL A 179 -1.97 -7.52 12.66
N LEU A 180 -1.24 -8.61 12.40
CA LEU A 180 -1.62 -9.60 11.40
C LEU A 180 -2.95 -10.29 11.75
N LYS A 181 -3.17 -10.65 13.03
CA LYS A 181 -4.46 -11.21 13.47
C LYS A 181 -5.59 -10.19 13.33
N ASN A 182 -5.33 -8.92 13.60
CA ASN A 182 -6.31 -7.85 13.49
C ASN A 182 -6.75 -7.67 12.03
N ILE A 183 -5.78 -7.63 11.09
CA ILE A 183 -6.02 -7.63 9.64
C ILE A 183 -6.93 -8.81 9.23
N ILE A 184 -6.57 -10.03 9.63
CA ILE A 184 -7.34 -11.25 9.29
C ILE A 184 -8.76 -11.21 9.87
N THR A 185 -8.90 -10.77 11.12
CA THR A 185 -10.20 -10.76 11.83
C THR A 185 -11.18 -9.78 11.18
N HIS A 186 -10.69 -8.67 10.65
CA HIS A 186 -11.50 -7.71 9.89
C HIS A 186 -11.76 -8.13 8.44
N GLY A 187 -11.19 -9.26 7.98
CA GLY A 187 -11.31 -9.70 6.59
C GLY A 187 -10.50 -8.87 5.60
N VAL A 188 -9.58 -8.06 6.10
CA VAL A 188 -8.67 -7.23 5.30
C VAL A 188 -7.49 -8.09 4.83
N GLY A 189 -7.02 -7.83 3.61
CA GLY A 189 -5.81 -8.46 3.08
C GLY A 189 -4.52 -7.73 3.45
N LEU A 190 -3.40 -8.28 3.00
CA LEU A 190 -2.10 -7.66 3.16
C LEU A 190 -1.52 -7.30 1.80
N GLU A 191 -0.73 -6.23 1.74
CA GLU A 191 0.07 -5.90 0.58
C GLU A 191 1.48 -6.53 0.65
N LEU A 192 1.99 -7.04 -0.48
CA LEU A 192 3.41 -7.14 -0.75
C LEU A 192 3.83 -5.95 -1.62
N ASN A 193 4.55 -5.01 -1.02
CA ASN A 193 4.97 -3.77 -1.64
C ASN A 193 6.45 -3.83 -2.02
N THR A 194 6.77 -3.72 -3.31
CA THR A 194 8.17 -3.84 -3.77
C THR A 194 8.99 -2.56 -3.64
N ALA A 195 8.41 -1.44 -3.20
CA ALA A 195 9.17 -0.22 -2.94
C ALA A 195 10.24 -0.40 -1.86
N GLY A 196 10.13 -1.39 -0.97
CA GLY A 196 11.21 -1.73 -0.04
C GLY A 196 12.56 -1.98 -0.75
N TYR A 197 12.54 -2.56 -1.96
CA TYR A 197 13.73 -2.69 -2.79
C TYR A 197 14.24 -1.34 -3.33
N LYS A 198 13.33 -0.49 -3.81
CA LYS A 198 13.61 0.88 -4.29
C LYS A 198 14.27 1.72 -3.19
N TYR A 199 13.82 1.59 -1.93
CA TYR A 199 14.38 2.30 -0.77
C TYR A 199 15.64 1.65 -0.16
N GLY A 200 16.15 0.58 -0.79
CA GLY A 200 17.41 -0.06 -0.43
C GLY A 200 17.35 -0.99 0.78
N LEU A 201 16.16 -1.50 1.12
CA LEU A 201 16.00 -2.45 2.24
C LEU A 201 16.48 -3.87 1.88
N GLY A 202 16.60 -4.19 0.59
CA GLY A 202 16.96 -5.54 0.15
C GLY A 202 15.83 -6.58 0.28
N ALA A 203 14.63 -6.13 0.65
CA ALA A 203 13.40 -6.92 0.79
C ALA A 203 12.19 -6.03 0.42
N PRO A 204 11.01 -6.60 0.11
CA PRO A 204 9.77 -5.82 0.01
C PRO A 204 9.34 -5.33 1.41
N ASN A 205 8.32 -4.48 1.44
CA ASN A 205 7.56 -4.15 2.62
C ASN A 205 6.21 -4.91 2.59
N PRO A 206 5.83 -5.68 3.63
CA PRO A 206 6.67 -6.04 4.74
C PRO A 206 7.74 -7.08 4.41
N HIS A 207 8.72 -7.22 5.31
CA HIS A 207 9.75 -8.25 5.19
C HIS A 207 9.11 -9.65 4.99
N PRO A 208 9.67 -10.55 4.15
CA PRO A 208 9.08 -11.84 3.84
C PRO A 208 8.73 -12.73 5.04
N ASP A 209 9.43 -12.58 6.18
CA ASP A 209 9.09 -13.33 7.39
C ASP A 209 7.74 -12.91 7.99
N VAL A 210 7.35 -11.64 7.84
CA VAL A 210 6.03 -11.13 8.21
C VAL A 210 4.96 -11.70 7.26
N LEU A 211 5.26 -11.79 5.96
CA LEU A 211 4.35 -12.41 4.97
C LEU A 211 4.15 -13.91 5.23
N ARG A 212 5.23 -14.62 5.52
CA ARG A 212 5.20 -16.03 5.95
C ARG A 212 4.33 -16.17 7.18
N ARG A 213 4.51 -15.28 8.17
CA ARG A 213 3.70 -15.31 9.38
C ARG A 213 2.22 -15.05 9.12
N TYR A 214 1.90 -14.06 8.28
CA TYR A 214 0.52 -13.78 7.86
C TYR A 214 -0.14 -15.04 7.29
N ARG A 215 0.57 -15.78 6.42
CA ARG A 215 0.11 -17.07 5.88
C ARG A 215 -0.12 -18.12 6.97
N GLU A 216 0.83 -18.30 7.89
CA GLU A 216 0.74 -19.26 9.01
C GLU A 216 -0.44 -18.98 9.94
N LEU A 217 -0.80 -17.70 10.12
CA LEU A 217 -1.95 -17.26 10.91
C LEU A 217 -3.30 -17.44 10.18
N GLY A 218 -3.28 -17.92 8.93
CA GLY A 218 -4.48 -18.15 8.13
C GLY A 218 -4.83 -17.02 7.17
N GLY A 219 -3.94 -16.04 7.00
CA GLY A 219 -4.07 -14.99 6.00
C GLY A 219 -4.00 -15.54 4.57
N GLU A 220 -4.87 -15.02 3.70
CA GLU A 220 -5.14 -15.56 2.37
C GLU A 220 -5.08 -14.49 1.27
N ILE A 221 -5.47 -13.25 1.60
CA ILE A 221 -5.57 -12.16 0.64
C ILE A 221 -4.22 -11.43 0.62
N ILE A 222 -3.50 -11.52 -0.49
CA ILE A 222 -2.21 -10.86 -0.69
C ILE A 222 -2.18 -10.14 -2.03
N THR A 223 -2.09 -8.81 -2.04
CA THR A 223 -1.92 -8.02 -3.26
C THR A 223 -0.44 -7.75 -3.53
N VAL A 224 -0.12 -7.31 -4.74
CA VAL A 224 1.25 -6.95 -5.14
C VAL A 224 1.22 -5.55 -5.73
N GLY A 225 2.03 -4.66 -5.16
CA GLY A 225 2.11 -3.27 -5.55
C GLY A 225 3.56 -2.81 -5.64
N SER A 226 3.87 -1.89 -6.55
CA SER A 226 5.21 -1.30 -6.65
C SER A 226 5.38 -0.01 -5.87
N ASP A 227 4.27 0.65 -5.50
CA ASP A 227 4.26 1.98 -4.90
C ASP A 227 5.08 2.94 -5.81
N GLY A 228 4.66 2.86 -7.08
CA GLY A 228 5.31 3.48 -8.22
C GLY A 228 4.81 4.89 -8.42
N HIS A 229 5.68 5.86 -8.15
CA HIS A 229 5.41 7.31 -8.30
C HIS A 229 5.97 7.92 -9.59
N ALA A 230 6.63 7.10 -10.41
CA ALA A 230 7.20 7.48 -11.71
C ALA A 230 7.26 6.26 -12.64
N PRO A 231 7.34 6.43 -13.97
CA PRO A 231 7.31 5.33 -14.93
C PRO A 231 8.39 4.25 -14.68
N GLU A 232 9.58 4.64 -14.24
CA GLU A 232 10.69 3.77 -13.88
C GLU A 232 10.52 3.02 -12.55
N HIS A 233 9.53 3.41 -11.74
CA HIS A 233 9.21 2.75 -10.47
C HIS A 233 8.13 1.67 -10.62
N LEU A 234 7.49 1.56 -11.78
CA LEU A 234 6.45 0.57 -12.04
C LEU A 234 7.01 -0.85 -12.01
N ALA A 235 6.27 -1.76 -11.37
CA ALA A 235 6.63 -3.16 -11.24
C ALA A 235 8.08 -3.39 -10.77
N TYR A 236 8.62 -2.47 -9.96
CA TYR A 236 10.00 -2.49 -9.51
C TYR A 236 10.33 -3.83 -8.83
N ASP A 237 11.33 -4.55 -9.34
CA ASP A 237 11.73 -5.87 -8.85
C ASP A 237 10.62 -6.95 -8.80
N PHE A 238 9.55 -6.83 -9.60
CA PHE A 238 8.46 -7.82 -9.67
C PHE A 238 8.91 -9.24 -10.05
N GLY A 239 10.09 -9.39 -10.66
CA GLY A 239 10.70 -10.68 -10.95
C GLY A 239 10.93 -11.54 -9.70
N LYS A 240 11.09 -10.93 -8.52
CA LYS A 240 11.34 -11.62 -7.24
C LYS A 240 10.05 -12.07 -6.54
N VAL A 241 8.92 -11.43 -6.85
CA VAL A 241 7.66 -11.57 -6.10
C VAL A 241 7.15 -13.01 -6.07
N LYS A 242 7.20 -13.71 -7.21
CA LYS A 242 6.71 -15.10 -7.30
C LYS A 242 7.45 -16.02 -6.31
N ASP A 243 8.77 -15.94 -6.30
CA ASP A 243 9.61 -16.79 -5.45
C ASP A 243 9.43 -16.46 -3.97
N ILE A 244 9.26 -15.16 -3.64
CA ILE A 244 8.95 -14.72 -2.27
C ILE A 244 7.62 -15.33 -1.81
N LEU A 245 6.55 -15.16 -2.59
CA LEU A 245 5.22 -15.64 -2.22
C LEU A 245 5.19 -17.17 -2.10
N LEU A 246 5.81 -17.90 -3.03
CA LEU A 246 5.96 -19.36 -2.94
C LEU A 246 6.74 -19.76 -1.68
N GLY A 247 7.84 -19.08 -1.38
CA GLY A 247 8.66 -19.32 -0.18
C GLY A 247 7.95 -19.01 1.14
N CYS A 248 6.95 -18.14 1.11
CA CYS A 248 6.06 -17.82 2.23
C CYS A 248 4.83 -18.75 2.33
N GLY A 249 4.66 -19.68 1.39
CA GLY A 249 3.56 -20.66 1.40
C GLY A 249 2.27 -20.22 0.68
N PHE A 250 2.32 -19.14 -0.09
CA PHE A 250 1.21 -18.75 -0.97
C PHE A 250 1.19 -19.60 -2.24
N ARG A 251 -0.01 -19.77 -2.81
CA ARG A 251 -0.24 -20.43 -4.11
C ARG A 251 -0.90 -19.51 -5.14
N TYR A 252 -1.27 -18.33 -4.70
CA TYR A 252 -1.92 -17.28 -5.46
C TYR A 252 -1.53 -15.93 -4.89
N TYR A 253 -1.79 -14.90 -5.69
CA TYR A 253 -1.94 -13.53 -5.25
C TYR A 253 -3.35 -13.05 -5.62
N THR A 254 -3.76 -11.93 -5.07
CA THR A 254 -5.12 -11.40 -5.21
C THR A 254 -5.09 -10.13 -6.05
N VAL A 255 -6.05 -10.02 -6.96
CA VAL A 255 -6.42 -8.78 -7.64
C VAL A 255 -7.86 -8.43 -7.26
N PHE A 256 -8.24 -7.17 -7.37
CA PHE A 256 -9.59 -6.71 -7.01
C PHE A 256 -10.30 -6.05 -8.19
N ARG A 257 -11.62 -6.26 -8.27
CA ARG A 257 -12.53 -5.53 -9.15
C ARG A 257 -13.80 -5.25 -8.38
N LYS A 258 -14.27 -4.01 -8.38
CA LYS A 258 -15.43 -3.57 -7.60
C LYS A 258 -15.41 -4.10 -6.15
N ARG A 259 -14.27 -3.95 -5.46
CA ARG A 259 -14.03 -4.44 -4.09
C ARG A 259 -14.18 -5.96 -3.90
N LYS A 260 -14.13 -6.75 -4.98
CA LYS A 260 -14.23 -8.22 -4.93
C LYS A 260 -12.88 -8.87 -5.22
N PRO A 261 -12.38 -9.77 -4.35
CA PRO A 261 -11.12 -10.44 -4.55
C PRO A 261 -11.21 -11.52 -5.64
N GLU A 262 -10.21 -11.56 -6.51
CA GLU A 262 -9.97 -12.61 -7.49
C GLU A 262 -8.56 -13.20 -7.30
N PHE A 263 -8.50 -14.48 -6.96
CA PHE A 263 -7.23 -15.18 -6.72
C PHE A 263 -6.62 -15.67 -8.03
N ARG A 264 -5.37 -15.26 -8.28
CA ARG A 264 -4.56 -15.59 -9.47
C ARG A 264 -3.41 -16.50 -9.06
N LYS A 265 -3.25 -17.63 -9.74
CA LYS A 265 -2.16 -18.59 -9.45
C LYS A 265 -0.78 -17.96 -9.71
N LEU A 266 0.19 -18.33 -8.88
CA LEU A 266 1.60 -17.89 -8.97
C LEU A 266 2.35 -18.51 -10.16
#